data_AF-A0A939X5Y6-F1
#
_entry.id   AF-A0A939X5Y6-F1
#
_cell.length_a   1.000
_cell.length_b   1.000
_cell.length_c   1.000
_cell.angle_alpha   90.00
_cell.angle_beta   90.00
_cell.angle_gamma   90.00
#
_symmetry.space_group_name_H-M   'P 1'
#
loop_
_entity.id
_entity.type
_entity.pdbx_description
1 polymer ?
#
loop_
_entity_poly.entity_id
_entity_poly.type
_entity_poly.pdbx_seq_one_letter_code
_entity_poly.pdbx_strand_id
1 'polypeptide(L)'
;MAQSNLTIRLDNSDKKQFAEICESIGLSVSAAYTIFTKAVIHKRKIPFELEASDDDGFYSPANIRHLEELKRLDDEGKLKFTKHDLIRI
;
A
#
# COMPACT_ATOMS: atom_id res chain seq x y z
N MET A 1 7.18 1.25 30.67
CA MET A 1 6.13 1.28 29.61
C MET A 1 5.47 -0.09 29.59
N ALA A 2 4.14 -0.16 29.49
CA ALA A 2 3.45 -1.44 29.37
C ALA A 2 3.88 -2.14 28.08
N GLN A 3 4.31 -3.39 28.18
CA GLN A 3 4.61 -4.25 27.04
C GLN A 3 3.36 -5.09 26.74
N SER A 4 3.07 -5.27 25.45
CA SER A 4 1.97 -6.11 24.98
C SER A 4 2.54 -7.18 24.06
N ASN A 5 2.06 -8.42 24.21
CA ASN A 5 2.49 -9.54 23.39
C ASN A 5 1.76 -9.54 22.05
N LEU A 6 2.49 -9.81 20.96
CA LEU A 6 1.96 -9.97 19.62
C LEU A 6 2.27 -11.39 19.13
N THR A 7 1.22 -12.16 18.84
CA THR A 7 1.33 -13.53 18.31
C THR A 7 0.90 -13.53 16.85
N ILE A 8 1.81 -13.91 15.94
CA ILE A 8 1.57 -13.96 14.50
C ILE A 8 1.74 -15.41 14.04
N ARG A 9 0.80 -15.90 13.22
CA ARG A 9 0.94 -17.20 12.55
C ARG A 9 1.55 -16.98 11.17
N LEU A 10 2.56 -17.77 10.85
CA LEU A 10 3.32 -17.76 9.60
C LEU A 10 3.54 -19.22 9.19
N ASP A 11 3.61 -19.47 7.90
CA ASP A 11 4.09 -20.75 7.41
C ASP A 11 5.54 -21.00 7.84
N ASN A 12 5.87 -22.28 8.07
CA ASN A 12 7.19 -22.64 8.57
C ASN A 12 8.32 -22.25 7.60
N SER A 13 8.08 -22.35 6.29
CA SER A 13 9.02 -21.90 5.25
C SER A 13 9.30 -20.40 5.36
N ASP A 14 8.26 -19.60 5.50
CA ASP A 14 8.34 -18.15 5.46
C ASP A 14 8.99 -17.61 6.74
N LYS A 15 8.63 -18.20 7.89
CA LYS A 15 9.29 -17.90 9.16
C LYS A 15 10.79 -18.18 9.09
N LYS A 16 11.20 -19.29 8.49
CA LYS A 16 12.62 -19.66 8.38
C LYS A 16 13.38 -18.67 7.48
N GLN A 17 12.86 -18.42 6.27
CA GLN A 17 13.46 -17.46 5.34
C GLN A 17 13.56 -16.06 5.94
N PHE A 18 12.50 -15.60 6.60
CA PHE A 18 12.50 -14.29 7.26
C PHE A 18 13.53 -14.20 8.39
N ALA A 19 13.68 -15.27 9.19
CA ALA A 19 14.67 -15.31 10.27
C ALA A 19 16.10 -15.26 9.73
N GLU A 20 16.41 -16.01 8.67
CA GLU A 20 17.73 -16.01 8.01
C GLU A 20 18.10 -14.61 7.49
N ILE A 21 17.14 -13.93 6.85
CA ILE A 21 17.33 -12.55 6.38
C ILE A 21 17.59 -11.60 7.56
N CYS A 22 16.77 -11.67 8.62
CA CYS A 22 16.95 -10.83 9.81
C CYS A 22 18.34 -11.02 10.42
N GLU A 23 18.80 -12.27 10.54
CA GLU A 23 20.12 -12.61 11.08
C GLU A 23 21.26 -12.04 10.22
N SER A 24 21.16 -12.15 8.88
CA SER A 24 22.15 -11.58 7.96
C SER A 24 22.29 -10.06 8.08
N ILE A 25 21.21 -9.37 8.45
CA ILE A 25 21.16 -7.91 8.66
C ILE A 25 21.57 -7.53 10.09
N GLY A 26 21.75 -8.52 10.98
CA GLY A 26 22.11 -8.31 12.39
C GLY A 26 20.93 -7.88 13.27
N LEU A 27 19.70 -8.25 12.90
CA LEU A 27 18.47 -7.94 13.63
C LEU A 27 17.78 -9.21 14.13
N SER A 28 17.14 -9.13 15.29
CA SER A 28 16.19 -10.16 15.69
C SER A 28 14.85 -9.97 14.95
N VAL A 29 14.10 -11.05 14.78
CA VAL A 29 12.73 -11.03 14.23
C VAL A 29 11.85 -10.02 14.98
N SER A 30 11.96 -9.96 16.30
CA SER A 30 11.20 -9.00 17.13
C SER A 30 11.61 -7.55 16.88
N ALA A 31 12.91 -7.28 16.69
CA ALA A 31 13.39 -5.95 16.34
C ALA A 31 12.89 -5.52 14.95
N ALA A 32 12.92 -6.42 13.97
CA ALA A 32 12.39 -6.17 12.62
C ALA A 32 10.89 -5.79 12.65
N TYR A 33 10.07 -6.56 13.39
CA TYR A 33 8.65 -6.22 13.57
C TYR A 33 8.45 -4.88 14.29
N THR A 34 9.26 -4.59 15.32
CA THR A 34 9.18 -3.31 16.04
C THR A 34 9.48 -2.12 15.12
N ILE A 35 10.49 -2.25 14.26
CA ILE A 35 10.84 -1.24 13.25
C ILE A 35 9.70 -1.07 12.26
N PHE A 36 9.15 -2.17 11.74
CA PHE A 36 8.00 -2.16 10.84
C PHE A 36 6.81 -1.41 11.46
N THR A 37 6.41 -1.77 12.69
CA THR A 37 5.29 -1.11 13.38
C THR A 37 5.55 0.40 13.57
N LYS A 38 6.76 0.80 13.96
CA LYS A 38 7.12 2.23 14.08
C LYS A 38 7.05 2.95 12.75
N ALA A 39 7.51 2.33 11.67
CA ALA A 39 7.44 2.91 10.32
C ALA A 39 5.99 3.11 9.86
N VAL A 40 5.12 2.12 10.10
CA VAL A 40 3.68 2.21 9.79
C VAL A 40 3.01 3.36 10.56
N ILE A 41 3.26 3.45 11.86
CA ILE A 41 2.68 4.50 12.72
C ILE A 41 3.14 5.88 12.27
N HIS A 42 4.43 6.04 11.99
CA HIS A 42 5.00 7.34 11.62
C HIS A 42 4.54 7.81 10.25
N LYS A 43 4.50 6.91 9.26
CA LYS A 43 4.13 7.25 7.88
C LYS A 43 2.63 7.17 7.61
N ARG A 44 1.83 6.66 8.56
CA ARG A 44 0.39 6.40 8.40
C ARG A 44 0.05 5.56 7.16
N LYS A 45 0.99 4.70 6.75
CA LYS A 45 0.85 3.78 5.62
C LYS A 45 1.78 2.57 5.79
N ILE A 46 1.49 1.49 5.09
CA ILE A 46 2.41 0.36 5.01
C ILE A 46 3.70 0.82 4.29
N PRO A 47 4.90 0.54 4.84
CA PRO A 47 6.17 1.06 4.34
C PRO A 47 6.70 0.30 3.11
N PHE A 48 5.81 -0.34 2.36
CA PHE A 48 6.06 -0.99 1.08
C PHE A 48 4.80 -0.87 0.22
N GLU A 49 4.97 -1.02 -1.09
CA GLU A 49 3.87 -1.00 -2.05
C GLU A 49 3.08 -2.31 -1.97
N LEU A 50 1.76 -2.21 -1.98
CA LEU A 50 0.86 -3.36 -1.97
C LEU A 50 0.31 -3.51 -3.39
N GLU A 51 0.92 -4.40 -4.16
CA GLU A 51 0.44 -4.76 -5.49
C GLU A 51 -0.45 -5.99 -5.37
N ALA A 52 -1.75 -5.82 -5.63
CA ALA A 52 -2.65 -6.93 -5.90
C ALA A 52 -2.75 -7.05 -7.42
N SER A 53 -1.93 -7.91 -8.02
CA SER A 53 -1.76 -8.06 -9.47
C SER A 53 -2.99 -8.61 -10.21
N ASP A 54 -4.13 -8.79 -9.53
CA ASP A 54 -5.33 -9.45 -10.05
C ASP A 54 -6.56 -8.54 -10.19
N ASP A 55 -6.51 -7.28 -9.71
CA ASP A 55 -7.63 -6.34 -9.81
C ASP A 55 -7.14 -4.94 -10.19
N ASP A 56 -7.07 -4.73 -11.49
CA ASP A 56 -6.82 -3.46 -12.15
C ASP A 56 -8.01 -2.50 -11.92
N GLY A 57 -8.36 -2.18 -10.67
CA GLY A 57 -9.53 -1.37 -10.31
C GLY A 57 -9.48 0.05 -10.90
N PHE A 58 -9.10 1.04 -10.09
CA PHE A 58 -8.92 2.41 -10.59
C PHE A 58 -7.74 2.54 -11.57
N TYR A 59 -6.73 1.67 -11.48
CA TYR A 59 -5.52 1.75 -12.32
C TYR A 59 -5.52 0.83 -13.54
N SER A 60 -6.69 0.29 -13.96
CA SER A 60 -6.75 -0.49 -15.19
C SER A 60 -6.20 0.27 -16.40
N PRO A 61 -5.56 -0.42 -17.35
CA PRO A 61 -5.13 0.19 -18.62
C PRO A 61 -6.26 0.94 -19.33
N ALA A 62 -7.50 0.45 -19.23
CA ALA A 62 -8.68 1.11 -19.77
C ALA A 62 -9.00 2.43 -19.05
N ASN A 63 -8.99 2.44 -17.71
CA ASN A 63 -9.25 3.66 -16.94
C ASN A 63 -8.11 4.68 -17.08
N ILE A 64 -6.85 4.23 -17.14
CA ILE A 64 -5.70 5.11 -17.40
C ILE A 64 -5.83 5.82 -18.75
N ARG A 65 -6.15 5.09 -19.82
CA ARG A 65 -6.39 5.70 -21.15
C ARG A 65 -7.52 6.73 -21.11
N HIS A 66 -8.59 6.43 -20.38
CA HIS A 66 -9.69 7.37 -20.21
C HIS A 66 -9.25 8.65 -19.49
N LEU A 67 -8.47 8.54 -18.40
CA LEU A 67 -7.94 9.68 -17.65
C LEU A 67 -6.96 10.52 -18.49
N GLU A 68 -6.11 9.89 -19.30
CA GLU A 68 -5.21 10.58 -20.23
C GLU A 68 -5.98 11.38 -21.28
N GLU A 69 -7.06 10.83 -21.82
CA GLU A 69 -7.91 11.56 -22.77
C GLU A 69 -8.63 12.74 -22.11
N LEU A 70 -9.14 12.57 -20.89
CA LEU A 70 -9.72 13.68 -20.12
C LEU A 70 -8.70 14.80 -19.88
N LYS A 71 -7.45 14.44 -19.52
CA LYS A 71 -6.37 15.41 -19.33
C LYS A 71 -6.07 16.19 -20.61
N ARG A 72 -6.00 15.51 -21.77
CA ARG A 72 -5.81 16.18 -23.06
C ARG A 72 -6.95 17.16 -23.36
N LEU A 73 -8.19 16.78 -23.10
CA LEU A 73 -9.35 17.65 -23.32
C LEU A 73 -9.35 18.86 -22.38
N ASP A 74 -8.83 18.71 -21.16
CA ASP A 74 -8.64 19.81 -20.21
C ASP A 74 -7.57 20.79 -20.70
N ASP A 75 -6.41 20.27 -21.10
CA ASP A 75 -5.30 21.06 -21.66
C ASP A 75 -5.72 21.83 -22.93
N GLU A 76 -6.61 21.24 -23.74
CA GLU A 76 -7.20 21.88 -24.93
C GLU A 76 -8.39 22.82 -24.63
N GLY A 77 -8.83 22.91 -23.36
CA GLY A 77 -9.99 23.71 -22.95
C GLY A 77 -11.33 23.20 -23.46
N LYS A 78 -11.41 21.94 -23.87
CA LYS A 78 -12.61 21.29 -24.45
C LYS A 78 -13.33 20.38 -23.46
N LEU A 79 -12.83 20.27 -22.22
CA LEU A 79 -13.41 19.41 -21.21
C LEU A 79 -14.85 19.87 -20.87
N LYS A 80 -15.81 18.95 -20.99
CA LYS A 80 -17.22 19.22 -20.71
C LYS A 80 -17.54 18.80 -19.29
N PHE A 81 -17.86 19.76 -18.44
CA PHE A 81 -18.33 19.51 -17.08
C PHE A 81 -19.85 19.34 -17.06
N THR A 82 -20.32 18.24 -16.49
CA THR A 82 -21.72 18.07 -16.07
C THR A 82 -21.82 18.39 -14.59
N LYS A 83 -22.77 19.25 -14.23
CA LYS A 83 -23.04 19.57 -12.82
C LYS A 83 -23.76 18.37 -12.20
N HIS A 84 -23.19 17.82 -11.13
CA HIS A 84 -23.82 16.79 -10.33
C HIS A 84 -24.10 17.34 -8.93
N ASP A 85 -25.24 16.96 -8.35
CA ASP A 85 -25.56 17.28 -6.96
C ASP A 85 -24.61 16.55 -6.01
N LEU A 86 -24.29 17.18 -4.88
CA LEU A 86 -23.43 16.59 -3.86
C LEU A 86 -24.10 15.33 -3.31
N ILE A 87 -23.39 14.20 -3.37
CA ILE A 87 -23.81 12.96 -2.71
C ILE A 87 -23.64 13.18 -1.20
N ARG A 88 -24.76 13.29 -0.46
CA ARG A 88 -24.73 13.26 1.00
C ARG A 88 -24.52 11.82 1.44
N ILE A 89 -23.38 11.58 2.09
CA ILE A 89 -23.07 10.36 2.84
C ILE A 89 -23.51 10.57 4.28
#